data_AF-A0A5J9SQL8-F1
#
_entry.id   AF-A0A5J9SQL8-F1
#
_cell.length_a   1.000
_cell.length_b   1.000
_cell.length_c   1.000
_cell.angle_alpha   90.00
_cell.angle_beta   90.00
_cell.angle_gamma   90.00
#
_symmetry.space_group_name_H-M   'P 1'
#
loop_
_entity.id
_entity.type
_entity.pdbx_description
1 polymer ?
#
loop_
_entity_poly.entity_id
_entity_poly.type
_entity_poly.pdbx_seq_one_letter_code
_entity_poly.pdbx_strand_id
1 'polypeptide(L)'
;MAMAKRSLVAPLLVFTFYCSYLSVPSLAFADDFHRCLAINIPSQLVFTQRSPSFTPVLVSSIRNPKFNTPAMVKPRYIVTPTNASHVQAAVVCGRQYGVRLRVRSGGHDYEGLSFRSVRPEVFAVVDLSNLRSVSVDTQNATAWVDSGATGAVDVVTRWQEVAPSLPEDLFVRVWGEKYFKGNYQRLAMAKGQIDPDDYFRNEQSVPPLVRSQ
;
A
#
# COMPACT_ATOMS: atom_id res chain seq x y z
N MET A 1 -87.40 -17.64 14.29
CA MET A 1 -86.56 -16.85 15.21
C MET A 1 -85.18 -17.49 15.26
N ALA A 2 -84.20 -16.92 14.56
CA ALA A 2 -82.81 -17.43 14.54
C ALA A 2 -81.93 -16.50 15.38
N MET A 3 -81.33 -17.04 16.45
CA MET A 3 -80.36 -16.31 17.28
C MET A 3 -78.98 -16.34 16.62
N ALA A 4 -78.47 -15.17 16.24
CA ALA A 4 -77.10 -15.00 15.79
C ALA A 4 -76.14 -14.98 16.99
N LYS A 5 -75.20 -15.94 17.04
CA LYS A 5 -74.08 -15.91 18.00
C LYS A 5 -73.05 -14.86 17.54
N ARG A 6 -72.86 -13.82 18.35
CA ARG A 6 -71.78 -12.84 18.18
C ARG A 6 -70.49 -13.40 18.79
N SER A 7 -69.52 -13.78 17.96
CA SER A 7 -68.14 -14.01 18.40
C SER A 7 -67.42 -12.67 18.52
N LEU A 8 -66.99 -12.34 19.74
CA LEU A 8 -66.09 -11.22 20.02
C LEU A 8 -64.65 -11.66 19.71
N VAL A 9 -64.07 -11.12 18.63
CA VAL A 9 -62.65 -11.25 18.32
C VAL A 9 -61.93 -10.03 18.90
N ALA A 10 -61.11 -10.23 19.92
CA ALA A 10 -60.25 -9.18 20.48
C ALA A 10 -59.06 -8.92 19.54
N PRO A 11 -58.70 -7.66 19.23
CA PRO A 11 -57.56 -7.39 18.38
C PRO A 11 -56.27 -7.53 19.20
N LEU A 12 -55.44 -8.52 18.84
CA LEU A 12 -54.06 -8.61 19.32
C LEU A 12 -53.26 -7.45 18.70
N LEU A 13 -52.94 -6.45 19.51
CA LEU A 13 -52.00 -5.38 19.15
C LEU A 13 -50.59 -5.97 19.06
N VAL A 14 -50.18 -6.38 17.87
CA VAL A 14 -48.78 -6.74 17.58
C VAL A 14 -48.01 -5.43 17.43
N PHE A 15 -47.34 -5.01 18.50
CA PHE A 15 -46.33 -3.94 18.43
C PHE A 15 -45.13 -4.48 17.64
N THR A 16 -45.09 -4.21 16.34
CA THR A 16 -43.89 -4.42 15.53
C THR A 16 -42.84 -3.42 16.00
N PHE A 17 -41.88 -3.89 16.79
CA PHE A 17 -40.72 -3.11 17.17
C PHE A 17 -39.89 -2.88 15.91
N TYR A 18 -40.17 -1.77 15.22
CA TYR A 18 -39.37 -1.29 14.10
C TYR A 18 -38.02 -0.87 14.69
N CYS A 19 -37.11 -1.84 14.78
CA CYS A 19 -35.72 -1.58 15.12
C CYS A 19 -35.13 -0.82 13.94
N SER A 20 -35.24 0.50 13.96
CA SER A 20 -34.51 1.39 13.07
C SER A 20 -33.04 1.20 13.41
N TYR A 21 -32.38 0.30 12.67
CA TYR A 21 -30.94 0.21 12.60
C TYR A 21 -30.40 1.52 12.01
N LEU A 22 -30.31 2.56 12.84
CA LEU A 22 -29.45 3.71 12.58
C LEU A 22 -28.01 3.22 12.68
N SER A 23 -27.56 2.58 11.60
CA SER A 23 -26.17 2.22 11.40
C SER A 23 -25.42 3.51 11.06
N VAL A 24 -25.01 4.26 12.08
CA VAL A 24 -24.04 5.35 11.92
C VAL A 24 -22.77 5.07 12.75
N PRO A 25 -21.97 4.02 12.47
CA PRO A 25 -20.69 3.85 13.16
C PRO A 25 -19.55 4.59 12.44
N SER A 26 -19.60 4.73 11.10
CA SER A 26 -18.38 5.01 10.31
C SER A 26 -17.82 6.43 10.44
N LEU A 27 -18.65 7.43 10.71
CA LEU A 27 -18.22 8.84 10.80
C LEU A 27 -17.58 9.16 12.16
N ALA A 28 -18.18 8.72 13.27
CA ALA A 28 -17.64 8.92 14.60
C ALA A 28 -16.25 8.26 14.78
N PHE A 29 -16.10 7.02 14.29
CA PHE A 29 -14.82 6.31 14.32
C PHE A 29 -13.72 6.99 13.50
N ALA A 30 -14.06 7.65 12.38
CA ALA A 30 -13.07 8.37 11.57
C ALA A 30 -12.56 9.65 12.27
N ASP A 31 -13.44 10.38 12.97
CA ASP A 31 -13.06 11.58 13.69
C ASP A 31 -12.22 11.25 14.95
N ASP A 32 -12.55 10.16 15.65
CA ASP A 32 -11.72 9.66 16.76
C ASP A 32 -10.35 9.13 16.29
N PHE A 33 -10.29 8.50 15.11
CA PHE A 33 -9.03 8.14 14.47
C PHE A 33 -8.16 9.37 14.21
N HIS A 34 -8.72 10.45 13.66
CA HIS A 34 -7.98 11.69 13.42
C HIS A 34 -7.44 12.30 14.73
N ARG A 35 -8.25 12.31 15.81
CA ARG A 35 -7.80 12.77 17.13
C ARG A 35 -6.63 11.92 17.65
N CYS A 36 -6.70 10.59 17.50
CA CYS A 36 -5.62 9.70 17.87
C CYS A 36 -4.33 9.98 17.10
N LEU A 37 -4.43 10.20 15.79
CA LEU A 37 -3.28 10.59 14.98
C LEU A 37 -2.69 11.93 15.44
N ALA A 38 -3.52 12.93 15.68
CA ALA A 38 -3.08 14.27 16.08
C ALA A 38 -2.34 14.31 17.42
N ILE A 39 -2.63 13.37 18.33
CA ILE A 39 -1.92 13.24 19.62
C ILE A 39 -0.52 12.63 19.42
N ASN A 40 -0.37 11.72 18.46
CA ASN A 40 0.83 10.87 18.34
C ASN A 40 1.71 11.20 17.12
N ILE A 41 1.24 12.03 16.20
CA ILE A 41 1.92 12.37 14.95
C ILE A 41 1.82 13.89 14.73
N PRO A 42 2.93 14.57 14.40
CA PRO A 42 2.91 15.99 14.04
C PRO A 42 1.91 16.29 12.92
N SER A 43 1.11 17.34 13.08
CA SER A 43 -0.01 17.65 12.18
C SER A 43 0.40 17.89 10.73
N GLN A 44 1.62 18.36 10.48
CA GLN A 44 2.16 18.56 9.14
C GLN A 44 2.40 17.24 8.37
N LEU A 45 2.35 16.09 9.06
CA LEU A 45 2.50 14.76 8.47
C LEU A 45 1.15 14.04 8.29
N VAL A 46 0.02 14.68 8.62
CA VAL A 46 -1.33 14.12 8.54
C VAL A 46 -2.20 14.99 7.64
N PHE A 47 -2.61 14.45 6.49
CA PHE A 47 -3.43 15.15 5.51
C PHE A 47 -4.86 14.63 5.53
N THR A 48 -5.81 15.55 5.63
CA THR A 48 -7.24 15.28 5.46
C THR A 48 -7.67 15.71 4.07
N GLN A 49 -8.83 15.28 3.58
CA GLN A 49 -9.38 15.77 2.30
C GLN A 49 -9.59 17.31 2.24
N ARG A 50 -9.55 18.00 3.39
CA ARG A 50 -9.61 19.47 3.47
C ARG A 50 -8.24 20.15 3.39
N SER A 51 -7.15 19.39 3.60
CA SER A 51 -5.79 19.93 3.55
C SER A 51 -5.45 20.33 2.11
N PRO A 52 -4.88 21.52 1.85
CA PRO A 52 -4.55 21.97 0.49
C PRO A 52 -3.55 21.03 -0.21
N SER A 53 -2.65 20.41 0.56
CA SER A 53 -1.66 19.46 0.06
C SER A 53 -2.18 18.03 -0.13
N PHE A 54 -3.45 17.73 0.21
CA PHE A 54 -3.97 16.37 0.15
C PHE A 54 -3.90 15.76 -1.25
N THR A 55 -4.42 16.47 -2.25
CA THR A 55 -4.41 15.98 -3.63
C THR A 55 -3.00 15.86 -4.18
N PRO A 56 -2.11 16.88 -4.07
CA PRO A 56 -0.71 16.74 -4.48
C PRO A 56 0.00 15.52 -3.85
N VAL A 57 -0.20 15.27 -2.56
CA VAL A 57 0.39 14.11 -1.86
C VAL A 57 -0.23 12.80 -2.34
N LEU A 58 -1.56 12.76 -2.55
CA LEU A 58 -2.23 11.54 -3.02
C LEU A 58 -1.76 11.12 -4.41
N VAL A 59 -1.58 12.07 -5.34
CA VAL A 59 -1.28 11.73 -6.73
C VAL A 59 0.21 11.60 -7.05
N SER A 60 1.10 12.03 -6.13
CA SER A 60 2.56 12.13 -6.35
C SER A 60 3.23 10.85 -6.87
N SER A 61 2.75 9.68 -6.45
CA SER A 61 3.30 8.38 -6.82
C SER A 61 2.28 7.47 -7.52
N ILE A 62 1.15 8.00 -8.00
CA ILE A 62 0.21 7.22 -8.83
C ILE A 62 0.84 7.02 -10.21
N ARG A 63 1.26 5.80 -10.51
CA ARG A 63 1.93 5.47 -11.78
C ARG A 63 0.98 5.06 -12.89
N ASN A 64 -0.16 4.48 -12.55
CA ASN A 64 -1.15 4.04 -13.52
C ASN A 64 -2.28 5.07 -13.65
N PRO A 65 -2.34 5.86 -14.75
CA PRO A 65 -3.32 6.93 -14.92
C PRO A 65 -4.77 6.41 -14.98
N LYS A 66 -4.99 5.12 -15.28
CA LYS A 66 -6.31 4.45 -15.20
C LYS A 66 -7.01 4.70 -13.87
N PHE A 67 -6.25 4.86 -12.78
CA PHE A 67 -6.78 5.03 -11.44
C PHE A 67 -6.77 6.47 -10.94
N ASN A 68 -6.22 7.43 -11.70
CA ASN A 68 -6.26 8.85 -11.34
C ASN A 68 -7.51 9.52 -11.95
N THR A 69 -8.69 9.10 -11.49
CA THR A 69 -9.97 9.61 -12.00
C THR A 69 -10.81 10.22 -10.87
N PRO A 70 -11.77 11.10 -11.18
CA PRO A 70 -12.68 11.65 -10.17
C PRO A 70 -13.48 10.58 -9.41
N ALA A 71 -13.76 9.45 -10.05
CA ALA A 71 -14.51 8.32 -9.49
C ALA A 71 -13.68 7.41 -8.56
N MET A 72 -12.37 7.63 -8.44
CA MET A 72 -11.51 6.86 -7.55
C MET A 72 -12.00 6.96 -6.10
N VAL A 73 -12.12 5.82 -5.42
CA VAL A 73 -12.35 5.78 -3.96
C VAL A 73 -11.07 6.24 -3.26
N LYS A 74 -11.09 7.50 -2.79
CA LYS A 74 -9.97 8.19 -2.13
C LYS A 74 -9.87 7.80 -0.65
N PRO A 75 -8.66 7.80 -0.06
CA PRO A 75 -8.51 7.67 1.38
C PRO A 75 -9.16 8.85 2.10
N ARG A 76 -9.55 8.63 3.36
CA ARG A 76 -9.99 9.71 4.25
C ARG A 76 -8.82 10.53 4.77
N TYR A 77 -7.69 9.86 5.04
CA TYR A 77 -6.47 10.45 5.59
C TYR A 77 -5.24 9.91 4.87
N ILE A 78 -4.19 10.73 4.79
CA ILE A 78 -2.85 10.31 4.37
C ILE A 78 -1.89 10.66 5.49
N VAL A 79 -1.04 9.73 5.90
CA VAL A 79 0.01 9.94 6.89
C VAL A 79 1.36 9.77 6.21
N THR A 80 2.26 10.75 6.32
CA THR A 80 3.62 10.72 5.74
C THR A 80 4.70 10.62 6.83
N PRO A 81 4.83 9.44 7.48
CA PRO A 81 5.77 9.25 8.59
C PRO A 81 7.21 9.58 8.20
N THR A 82 7.98 10.10 9.16
CA THR A 82 9.41 10.41 9.03
C THR A 82 10.29 9.54 9.94
N ASN A 83 9.67 8.71 10.77
CA ASN A 83 10.33 7.72 11.63
C ASN A 83 9.39 6.52 11.87
N ALA A 84 9.93 5.45 12.46
CA ALA A 84 9.17 4.24 12.76
C ALA A 84 8.04 4.47 13.79
N SER A 85 8.21 5.38 14.75
CA SER A 85 7.19 5.66 15.77
C SER A 85 5.90 6.25 15.16
N HIS A 86 6.01 7.08 14.11
CA HIS A 86 4.83 7.59 13.42
C HIS A 86 4.05 6.46 12.70
N VAL A 87 4.76 5.46 12.14
CA VAL A 87 4.13 4.28 11.53
C VAL A 87 3.39 3.47 12.60
N GLN A 88 4.05 3.22 13.75
CA GLN A 88 3.45 2.51 14.88
C GLN A 88 2.17 3.21 15.37
N ALA A 89 2.23 4.53 15.55
CA ALA A 89 1.08 5.34 15.94
C ALA A 89 -0.09 5.19 14.96
N ALA A 90 0.17 5.26 13.65
CA ALA A 90 -0.87 5.07 12.63
C ALA A 90 -1.53 3.69 12.73
N VAL A 91 -0.75 2.63 12.92
CA VAL A 91 -1.24 1.24 13.09
C VAL A 91 -2.09 1.10 14.37
N VAL A 92 -1.60 1.62 15.49
CA VAL A 92 -2.30 1.58 16.78
C VAL A 92 -3.64 2.32 16.68
N CYS A 93 -3.64 3.54 16.17
CA CYS A 93 -4.87 4.32 15.96
C CYS A 93 -5.83 3.62 14.98
N GLY A 94 -5.32 3.08 13.87
CA GLY A 94 -6.15 2.38 12.88
C GLY A 94 -6.83 1.15 13.48
N ARG A 95 -6.10 0.36 14.28
CA ARG A 95 -6.64 -0.80 14.99
C ARG A 95 -7.67 -0.40 16.05
N GLN A 96 -7.39 0.65 16.82
CA GLN A 96 -8.26 1.11 17.90
C GLN A 96 -9.62 1.61 17.40
N TYR A 97 -9.64 2.30 16.26
CA TYR A 97 -10.84 2.95 15.72
C TYR A 97 -11.36 2.31 14.43
N GLY A 98 -10.90 1.11 14.07
CA GLY A 98 -11.44 0.35 12.94
C GLY A 98 -11.18 0.98 11.56
N VAL A 99 -10.17 1.84 11.43
CA VAL A 99 -9.78 2.45 10.15
C VAL A 99 -8.70 1.58 9.50
N ARG A 100 -9.01 0.98 8.34
CA ARG A 100 -8.05 0.17 7.59
C ARG A 100 -6.94 1.06 7.02
N LEU A 101 -5.72 0.55 7.04
CA LEU A 101 -4.55 1.21 6.47
C LEU A 101 -4.15 0.54 5.17
N ARG A 102 -3.78 1.34 4.17
CA ARG A 102 -3.08 0.91 2.96
C ARG A 102 -1.69 1.53 2.98
N VAL A 103 -0.66 0.71 2.89
CA VAL A 103 0.72 1.20 2.91
C VAL A 103 1.18 1.46 1.49
N ARG A 104 1.80 2.63 1.27
CA ARG A 104 2.36 3.01 -0.02
C ARG A 104 3.81 3.41 0.15
N SER A 105 4.68 2.80 -0.65
CA SER A 105 6.05 3.27 -0.90
C SER A 105 6.06 3.99 -2.26
N GLY A 106 6.59 3.36 -3.33
CA GLY A 106 6.70 3.99 -4.66
C GLY A 106 5.42 4.05 -5.49
N GLY A 107 4.30 3.49 -5.02
CA GLY A 107 3.00 3.57 -5.71
C GLY A 107 2.86 2.77 -7.01
N HIS A 108 3.77 1.79 -7.24
CA HIS A 108 3.79 0.92 -8.43
C HIS A 108 2.83 -0.28 -8.37
N ASP A 109 1.82 -0.26 -7.49
CA ASP A 109 0.81 -1.31 -7.46
C ASP A 109 -0.01 -1.26 -8.77
N TYR A 110 0.01 -2.36 -9.53
CA TYR A 110 -0.62 -2.42 -10.86
C TYR A 110 -2.13 -2.21 -10.82
N GLU A 111 -2.77 -2.49 -9.70
CA GLU A 111 -4.19 -2.28 -9.46
C GLU A 111 -4.48 -1.04 -8.60
N GLY A 112 -3.45 -0.28 -8.21
CA GLY A 112 -3.55 0.89 -7.35
C GLY A 112 -3.94 0.61 -5.89
N LEU A 113 -3.88 -0.65 -5.44
CA LEU A 113 -4.39 -1.06 -4.12
C LEU A 113 -3.64 -0.44 -2.93
N SER A 114 -2.49 0.20 -3.16
CA SER A 114 -1.76 0.96 -2.15
C SER A 114 -2.38 2.34 -1.86
N PHE A 115 -3.22 2.88 -2.75
CA PHE A 115 -3.79 4.23 -2.60
C PHE A 115 -5.30 4.34 -2.87
N ARG A 116 -5.93 3.33 -3.48
CA ARG A 116 -7.39 3.29 -3.70
C ARG A 116 -8.03 2.05 -3.11
N SER A 117 -9.36 2.05 -3.03
CA SER A 117 -10.15 0.83 -2.87
C SER A 117 -10.93 0.49 -4.14
N VAL A 118 -11.26 -0.80 -4.29
CA VAL A 118 -12.16 -1.32 -5.33
C VAL A 118 -13.62 -1.07 -4.95
N ARG A 119 -13.95 -1.05 -3.65
CA ARG A 119 -15.31 -0.82 -3.15
C ARG A 119 -15.32 0.45 -2.29
N PRO A 120 -16.47 1.13 -2.17
CA PRO A 120 -16.59 2.25 -1.22
C PRO A 120 -16.28 1.77 0.20
N GLU A 121 -15.22 2.31 0.81
CA GLU A 121 -14.86 2.06 2.21
C GLU A 121 -14.06 3.23 2.77
N VAL A 122 -14.04 3.37 4.09
CA VAL A 122 -13.16 4.31 4.79
C VAL A 122 -11.82 3.64 5.06
N PHE A 123 -10.75 4.27 4.60
CA PHE A 123 -9.38 3.83 4.84
C PHE A 123 -8.43 5.03 4.89
N ALA A 124 -7.24 4.82 5.42
CA ALA A 124 -6.14 5.78 5.38
C ALA A 124 -4.95 5.20 4.60
N VAL A 125 -4.15 6.07 3.99
CA VAL A 125 -2.88 5.71 3.37
C VAL A 125 -1.74 6.07 4.31
N VAL A 126 -0.82 5.14 4.54
CA VAL A 126 0.47 5.42 5.17
C VAL A 126 1.52 5.46 4.07
N ASP A 127 1.95 6.67 3.72
CA ASP A 127 2.88 6.95 2.63
C ASP A 127 4.31 7.07 3.15
N LEU A 128 5.13 6.07 2.86
CA LEU A 128 6.48 5.94 3.39
C LEU A 128 7.52 6.77 2.62
N SER A 129 7.13 7.61 1.66
CA SER A 129 8.06 8.37 0.80
C SER A 129 9.05 9.30 1.53
N ASN A 130 8.76 9.63 2.80
CA ASN A 130 9.67 10.38 3.68
C ASN A 130 10.67 9.49 4.43
N LEU A 131 10.41 8.19 4.56
CA LEU A 131 11.35 7.17 5.04
C LEU A 131 12.14 6.64 3.84
N ARG A 132 13.17 7.37 3.43
CA ARG A 132 13.96 7.08 2.21
C ARG A 132 15.46 7.11 2.44
N SER A 133 15.90 6.94 3.69
CA SER A 133 17.32 6.90 4.00
C SER A 133 17.96 5.65 3.40
N VAL A 134 19.19 5.81 2.92
CA VAL A 134 20.07 4.72 2.50
C VAL A 134 21.39 4.87 3.24
N SER A 135 21.61 4.01 4.23
CA SER A 135 22.84 3.95 5.01
C SER A 135 23.67 2.77 4.54
N VAL A 136 24.97 3.00 4.33
CA VAL A 136 25.89 1.98 3.84
C VAL A 136 27.04 1.88 4.82
N ASP A 137 27.32 0.66 5.28
CA ASP A 137 28.44 0.32 6.13
C ASP A 137 29.52 -0.33 5.26
N THR A 138 30.60 0.42 5.05
CA THR A 138 31.70 0.00 4.19
C THR A 138 32.65 -1.00 4.83
N GLN A 139 32.67 -1.08 6.16
CA GLN A 139 33.53 -2.04 6.86
C GLN A 139 32.92 -3.44 6.80
N ASN A 140 31.59 -3.52 6.92
CA ASN A 140 30.85 -4.78 6.91
C ASN A 140 30.23 -5.13 5.55
N ALA A 141 30.39 -4.27 4.54
CA ALA A 141 29.77 -4.42 3.21
C ALA A 141 28.25 -4.64 3.27
N THR A 142 27.56 -3.87 4.13
CA THR A 142 26.10 -3.94 4.29
C THR A 142 25.43 -2.60 3.99
N ALA A 143 24.13 -2.64 3.69
CA ALA A 143 23.32 -1.45 3.51
C ALA A 143 21.96 -1.60 4.19
N TRP A 144 21.50 -0.50 4.80
CA TRP A 144 20.14 -0.33 5.29
C TRP A 144 19.40 0.64 4.38
N VAL A 145 18.29 0.18 3.84
CA VAL A 145 17.48 0.91 2.86
C VAL A 145 16.07 1.06 3.41
N ASP A 146 15.63 2.29 3.65
CA ASP A 146 14.27 2.53 4.09
C ASP A 146 13.27 2.16 2.98
N SER A 147 12.07 1.75 3.39
CA SER A 147 11.06 1.24 2.46
C SER A 147 10.57 2.27 1.44
N GLY A 148 10.66 3.57 1.71
CA GLY A 148 10.29 4.65 0.80
C GLY A 148 11.40 5.09 -0.15
N ALA A 149 12.61 4.53 -0.04
CA ALA A 149 13.63 4.72 -1.06
C ALA A 149 13.13 4.12 -2.39
N THR A 150 13.04 4.94 -3.43
CA THR A 150 12.50 4.54 -4.73
C THR A 150 13.54 4.65 -5.83
N GLY A 151 13.47 3.76 -6.81
CA GLY A 151 14.40 3.75 -7.94
C GLY A 151 15.61 2.84 -7.68
N ALA A 152 16.03 2.14 -8.73
CA ALA A 152 17.26 1.35 -8.71
C ALA A 152 18.47 2.27 -8.49
N VAL A 153 18.45 3.46 -9.09
CA VAL A 153 19.55 4.42 -9.07
C VAL A 153 19.91 4.86 -7.65
N ASP A 154 18.94 5.26 -6.82
CA ASP A 154 19.22 5.72 -5.44
C ASP A 154 19.93 4.66 -4.60
N VAL A 155 19.49 3.40 -4.73
CA VAL A 155 20.09 2.26 -4.02
C VAL A 155 21.46 1.93 -4.61
N VAL A 156 21.58 1.93 -5.93
CA VAL A 156 22.80 1.57 -6.67
C VAL A 156 23.91 2.60 -6.47
N THR A 157 23.61 3.90 -6.57
CA THR A 157 24.60 4.98 -6.40
C THR A 157 25.17 4.97 -4.99
N ARG A 158 24.38 4.62 -3.97
CA ARG A 158 24.89 4.48 -2.61
C ARG A 158 25.75 3.21 -2.44
N TRP A 159 25.41 2.13 -3.13
CA TRP A 159 26.21 0.89 -3.15
C TRP A 159 27.60 1.07 -3.79
N GLN A 160 27.74 2.02 -4.71
CA GLN A 160 29.04 2.34 -5.32
C GLN A 160 30.09 2.84 -4.29
N GLU A 161 29.68 3.21 -3.07
CA GLU A 161 30.61 3.55 -1.98
C GLU A 161 31.33 2.34 -1.37
N VAL A 162 30.78 1.14 -1.55
CA VAL A 162 31.32 -0.11 -0.98
C VAL A 162 31.86 -1.07 -2.01
N ALA A 163 31.34 -0.99 -3.23
CA ALA A 163 31.85 -1.75 -4.36
C ALA A 163 32.12 -0.77 -5.51
N PRO A 164 33.39 -0.59 -5.93
CA PRO A 164 33.74 0.35 -7.00
C PRO A 164 33.12 -0.02 -8.35
N SER A 165 32.66 -1.27 -8.47
CA SER A 165 31.85 -1.76 -9.58
C SER A 165 30.70 -2.59 -9.03
N LEU A 166 29.55 -2.48 -9.68
CA LEU A 166 28.51 -3.49 -9.55
C LEU A 166 28.99 -4.71 -10.35
N PRO A 167 28.80 -5.95 -9.86
CA PRO A 167 28.77 -7.10 -10.76
C PRO A 167 27.87 -6.78 -11.95
N GLU A 168 28.30 -7.11 -13.17
CA GLU A 168 27.55 -6.78 -14.41
C GLU A 168 26.08 -7.22 -14.34
N ASP A 169 25.78 -8.25 -13.55
CA ASP A 169 24.48 -8.85 -13.37
C ASP A 169 23.80 -8.52 -12.03
N LEU A 170 24.38 -7.68 -11.16
CA LEU A 170 23.87 -7.49 -9.78
C LEU A 170 22.43 -7.02 -9.76
N PHE A 171 22.12 -6.00 -10.57
CA PHE A 171 20.76 -5.50 -10.69
C PHE A 171 19.84 -6.62 -11.16
N VAL A 172 20.23 -7.35 -12.20
CA VAL A 172 19.36 -8.39 -12.78
C VAL A 172 19.19 -9.61 -11.86
N ARG A 173 20.18 -9.98 -11.06
CA ARG A 173 20.07 -11.04 -10.05
C ARG A 173 19.17 -10.64 -8.89
N VAL A 174 19.43 -9.49 -8.26
CA VAL A 174 18.64 -9.01 -7.12
C VAL A 174 17.19 -8.76 -7.54
N TRP A 175 16.98 -8.16 -8.71
CA TRP A 175 15.64 -7.92 -9.24
C TRP A 175 14.99 -9.20 -9.74
N GLY A 176 15.73 -10.05 -10.43
CA GLY A 176 15.25 -11.31 -10.99
C GLY A 176 14.82 -12.30 -9.91
N GLU A 177 15.64 -12.51 -8.88
CA GLU A 177 15.28 -13.33 -7.71
C GLU A 177 14.10 -12.73 -6.94
N LYS A 178 13.96 -11.41 -6.86
CA LYS A 178 12.84 -10.76 -6.17
C LYS A 178 11.54 -10.81 -6.98
N TYR A 179 11.63 -10.61 -8.29
CA TYR A 179 10.48 -10.48 -9.19
C TYR A 179 9.98 -11.83 -9.70
N PHE A 180 10.91 -12.69 -10.16
CA PHE A 180 10.60 -14.05 -10.61
C PHE A 180 10.69 -15.09 -9.49
N LYS A 181 11.11 -14.70 -8.27
CA LYS A 181 11.20 -15.59 -7.10
C LYS A 181 12.06 -16.81 -7.45
N GLY A 182 11.68 -17.99 -6.95
CA GLY A 182 12.34 -19.25 -7.26
C GLY A 182 12.33 -19.66 -8.75
N ASN A 183 11.66 -18.91 -9.64
CA ASN A 183 11.67 -19.20 -11.08
C ASN A 183 12.81 -18.50 -11.84
N TYR A 184 13.50 -17.53 -11.24
CA TYR A 184 14.57 -16.79 -11.92
C TYR A 184 15.60 -17.71 -12.56
N GLN A 185 16.11 -18.68 -11.78
CA GLN A 185 17.12 -19.62 -12.24
C GLN A 185 16.62 -20.50 -13.40
N ARG A 186 15.35 -20.92 -13.37
CA ARG A 186 14.75 -21.71 -14.46
C ARG A 186 14.60 -20.90 -15.74
N LEU A 187 14.19 -19.63 -15.63
CA LEU A 187 14.08 -18.72 -16.76
C LEU A 187 15.44 -18.42 -17.38
N ALA A 188 16.45 -18.17 -16.55
CA ALA A 188 17.81 -17.94 -17.00
C ALA A 188 18.44 -19.19 -17.65
N MET A 189 18.14 -20.39 -17.13
CA MET A 189 18.55 -21.66 -17.77
C MET A 189 17.83 -21.90 -19.10
N ALA A 190 16.52 -21.64 -19.18
CA ALA A 190 15.77 -21.76 -20.43
C ALA A 190 16.29 -20.79 -21.49
N LYS A 191 16.59 -19.55 -21.10
CA LYS A 191 17.21 -18.57 -22.00
C LYS A 191 18.63 -19.00 -22.40
N GLY A 192 19.43 -19.56 -21.50
CA GLY A 192 20.73 -20.13 -21.86
C GLY A 192 20.67 -21.30 -22.86
N GLN A 193 19.55 -22.01 -22.96
CA GLN A 193 19.35 -23.07 -23.95
C GLN A 193 18.87 -22.55 -25.32
N ILE A 194 18.00 -21.53 -25.30
CA ILE A 194 17.29 -21.05 -26.48
C ILE A 194 18.01 -19.84 -27.12
N ASP A 195 18.71 -19.07 -26.32
CA ASP A 195 19.37 -17.82 -26.66
C ASP A 195 20.73 -17.70 -25.93
N PRO A 196 21.67 -18.63 -26.21
CA PRO A 196 22.96 -18.70 -25.50
C PRO A 196 23.85 -17.46 -25.74
N ASP A 197 23.67 -16.79 -26.89
CA ASP A 197 24.44 -15.59 -27.27
C ASP A 197 23.75 -14.27 -26.86
N ASP A 198 22.66 -14.36 -26.07
CA ASP A 198 21.86 -13.24 -25.56
C ASP A 198 21.38 -12.26 -26.65
N TYR A 199 20.87 -12.79 -27.76
CA TYR A 199 20.31 -12.03 -28.87
C TYR A 199 19.11 -11.16 -28.43
N PHE A 200 18.24 -11.67 -27.56
CA PHE A 200 17.13 -10.91 -26.98
C PHE A 200 17.54 -10.21 -25.68
N ARG A 201 18.38 -9.17 -25.81
CA ARG A 201 18.88 -8.36 -24.68
C ARG A 201 18.23 -6.98 -24.58
N ASN A 202 17.81 -6.64 -23.38
CA ASN A 202 17.51 -5.28 -22.93
C ASN A 202 17.81 -5.15 -21.42
N GLU A 203 17.77 -3.93 -20.89
CA GLU A 203 18.16 -3.60 -19.51
C GLU A 203 17.31 -4.30 -18.43
N GLN A 204 16.16 -4.88 -18.80
CA GLN A 204 15.27 -5.63 -17.91
C GLN A 204 15.18 -7.13 -18.25
N SER A 205 15.90 -7.59 -19.28
CA SER A 205 15.89 -8.99 -19.69
C SER A 205 16.66 -9.87 -18.70
N VAL A 206 16.18 -11.09 -18.45
CA VAL A 206 16.89 -12.10 -17.68
C VAL A 206 18.12 -12.55 -18.50
N PRO A 207 19.35 -12.57 -18.00
CA PRO A 207 20.51 -13.02 -18.77
C PRO A 207 20.52 -14.55 -18.92
N PRO A 208 21.13 -15.09 -19.99
CA PRO A 208 21.26 -16.53 -20.13
C PRO A 208 22.24 -17.10 -19.09
N LEU A 209 21.81 -18.13 -18.36
CA LEU A 209 22.74 -18.94 -17.57
C LEU A 209 23.45 -19.92 -18.50
N VAL A 210 24.67 -19.58 -18.91
CA VAL A 210 25.54 -20.47 -19.69
C VAL A 210 26.19 -21.44 -18.70
N ARG A 211 25.91 -22.75 -18.82
CA ARG A 211 26.67 -23.75 -18.05
C ARG A 211 28.10 -23.78 -18.58
N SER A 212 29.07 -23.53 -17.71
CA SER A 212 30.46 -23.90 -17.96
C SER A 212 30.48 -25.40 -18.29
N GLN A 213 30.94 -25.76 -19.48
CA GLN A 213 31.25 -27.15 -19.84
C GLN A 213 32.38 -27.67 -18.95
#